data_AF-A0A434STE7-F1
#
_entry.id   AF-A0A434STE7-F1
#
_cell.length_a   1.000
_cell.length_b   1.000
_cell.length_c   1.000
_cell.angle_alpha   90.00
_cell.angle_beta   90.00
_cell.angle_gamma   90.00
#
_symmetry.space_group_name_H-M   'P 1'
#
loop_
_entity.id
_entity.type
_entity.pdbx_description
1 polymer ?
#
loop_
_entity_poly.entity_id
_entity_poly.type
_entity_poly.pdbx_seq_one_letter_code
_entity_poly.pdbx_strand_id
1 'polypeptide(L)' 'MTKSEEKPRPIWGAKAIAAEIGVSVRSVYWMLENGTLPARKVGDRWVCDAQQLHDLIRGEAA' A
#
# COMPACT_ATOMS: atom_id res chain seq x y z
N MET A 1 9.54 1.58 -26.84
CA MET A 1 10.51 1.11 -25.83
C MET A 1 9.79 0.18 -24.87
N THR A 2 10.40 -0.98 -24.63
CA THR A 2 9.89 -2.13 -23.89
C THR A 2 9.38 -1.74 -22.50
N LYS A 3 8.09 -1.99 -22.25
CA LYS A 3 7.48 -1.86 -20.93
C LYS A 3 8.09 -2.98 -20.08
N SER A 4 9.09 -2.67 -19.27
CA SER A 4 9.67 -3.62 -18.33
C SER A 4 8.52 -4.23 -17.52
N GLU A 5 8.47 -5.56 -17.44
CA GLU A 5 7.57 -6.27 -16.53
C GLU A 5 8.03 -5.97 -15.11
N GLU A 6 7.67 -4.79 -14.60
CA GLU A 6 7.92 -4.44 -13.22
C GLU A 6 6.98 -5.32 -12.38
N LYS A 7 7.56 -6.39 -11.86
CA LYS A 7 6.83 -7.35 -11.04
C LYS A 7 6.19 -6.56 -9.90
N PRO A 8 4.86 -6.68 -9.68
CA PRO A 8 4.21 -5.99 -8.58
C PRO A 8 4.97 -6.33 -7.29
N ARG A 9 5.22 -5.31 -6.48
CA ARG A 9 5.95 -5.45 -5.21
C ARG A 9 4.91 -5.45 -4.10
N PRO A 10 4.30 -6.61 -3.77
CA PRO A 10 3.30 -6.66 -2.73
C PRO A 10 3.94 -6.44 -1.36
N ILE A 11 3.42 -5.48 -0.63
CA ILE A 11 3.76 -5.20 0.77
C ILE A 11 2.71 -5.89 1.63
N TRP A 12 3.18 -6.75 2.54
CA TRP A 12 2.31 -7.56 3.39
C TRP A 12 2.27 -7.05 4.83
N GLY A 13 1.06 -6.75 5.29
CA GLY A 13 0.74 -6.39 6.67
C GLY A 13 0.90 -4.90 6.97
N ALA A 14 0.07 -4.40 7.87
CA ALA A 14 0.04 -2.99 8.26
C ALA A 14 1.40 -2.48 8.78
N LYS A 15 2.21 -3.35 9.41
CA LYS A 15 3.55 -2.98 9.89
C LYS A 15 4.53 -2.66 8.75
N ALA A 16 4.50 -3.44 7.67
CA ALA A 16 5.37 -3.21 6.52
C ALA A 16 4.93 -1.97 5.74
N ILE A 17 3.62 -1.80 5.58
CA ILE A 17 3.01 -0.60 4.97
C ILE A 17 3.41 0.65 5.76
N ALA A 18 3.28 0.60 7.09
CA ALA A 18 3.68 1.69 7.99
C ALA A 18 5.15 2.07 7.84
N ALA A 19 6.03 1.07 7.73
CA ALA A 19 7.46 1.29 7.52
C ALA A 19 7.78 1.91 6.15
N GLU A 20 7.02 1.53 5.10
CA GLU A 20 7.21 2.08 3.75
C GLU A 20 6.81 3.56 3.66
N ILE A 21 5.73 3.96 4.33
CA ILE A 21 5.18 5.34 4.25
C ILE A 21 5.58 6.24 5.43
N GLY A 22 6.30 5.69 6.40
CA GLY A 22 6.83 6.45 7.55
C GLY A 22 5.78 6.88 8.58
N VAL A 23 4.65 6.17 8.71
CA VAL A 23 3.60 6.49 9.70
C VAL A 23 3.45 5.41 10.75
N SER A 24 2.67 5.68 11.80
CA SER A 24 2.40 4.68 12.83
C SER A 24 1.54 3.52 12.31
N VAL A 25 1.79 2.29 12.80
CA VAL A 25 1.00 1.10 12.44
C VAL A 25 -0.49 1.28 12.77
N ARG A 26 -0.81 1.99 13.87
CA ARG A 26 -2.19 2.29 14.26
C ARG A 26 -2.89 3.19 13.24
N SER A 27 -2.19 4.21 12.74
CA SER A 27 -2.70 5.07 11.66
C SER A 27 -2.97 4.24 10.39
N VAL A 28 -2.06 3.33 10.04
CA VAL A 28 -2.28 2.43 8.89
C VAL A 28 -3.50 1.55 9.09
N TYR A 29 -3.70 0.93 10.25
CA TYR A 29 -4.93 0.16 10.50
C TYR A 29 -6.19 0.98 10.31
N TRP A 30 -6.22 2.20 10.87
CA TRP A 30 -7.35 3.11 10.70
C TRP A 30 -7.59 3.45 9.21
N MET A 31 -6.52 3.72 8.44
CA MET A 31 -6.64 4.01 7.01
C MET A 31 -7.08 2.79 6.19
N LEU A 32 -6.63 1.58 6.57
CA LEU A 32 -7.03 0.33 5.94
C LEU A 32 -8.51 0.01 6.22
N GLU A 33 -8.96 0.21 7.45
CA GLU A 33 -10.36 0.02 7.85
C GLU A 33 -11.30 1.03 7.18
N ASN A 34 -10.84 2.27 6.99
CA ASN A 34 -11.59 3.31 6.28
C ASN A 34 -11.47 3.24 4.74
N GLY A 35 -10.64 2.32 4.20
CA GLY A 35 -10.45 2.18 2.77
C GLY A 35 -9.72 3.35 2.10
N THR A 36 -8.96 4.15 2.86
CA THR A 36 -8.20 5.30 2.33
C THR A 36 -6.92 4.85 1.60
N LEU A 37 -6.36 3.70 1.95
CA LEU A 37 -5.18 3.13 1.28
C LEU A 37 -5.59 2.10 0.23
N PRO A 38 -4.84 1.99 -0.90
CA PRO A 38 -5.09 1.01 -1.95
C PRO A 38 -4.57 -0.37 -1.51
N ALA A 39 -5.25 -0.94 -0.52
CA ALA A 39 -4.90 -2.22 0.07
C ALA A 39 -6.10 -3.17 0.05
N ARG A 40 -5.81 -4.45 -0.10
CA ARG A 40 -6.79 -5.53 -0.08
C ARG A 40 -6.50 -6.46 1.09
N LYS A 41 -7.55 -6.90 1.78
CA LYS A 41 -7.45 -7.96 2.78
C LYS A 41 -7.42 -9.33 2.08
N VAL A 42 -6.34 -10.09 2.27
CA VAL A 42 -6.14 -11.44 1.74
C VAL A 42 -5.95 -12.38 2.94
N GLY A 43 -7.01 -13.12 3.28
CA GLY A 43 -7.08 -13.88 4.53
C GLY A 43 -7.03 -12.96 5.75
N ASP A 44 -6.07 -13.22 6.65
CA ASP A 44 -5.89 -12.43 7.89
C ASP A 44 -4.93 -11.24 7.72
N ARG A 45 -4.35 -11.04 6.53
CA ARG A 45 -3.34 -9.99 6.28
C ARG A 45 -3.81 -9.00 5.23
N TRP A 46 -3.34 -7.76 5.38
CA TRP A 46 -3.50 -6.72 4.38
C TRP A 46 -2.35 -6.77 3.36
N VAL A 47 -2.67 -6.55 2.10
CA VAL A 47 -1.73 -6.51 0.98
C VAL A 47 -1.96 -5.24 0.19
N CYS A 48 -0.93 -4.48 -0.06
CA CYS A 48 -0.96 -3.41 -1.06
C CYS A 48 0.19 -3.59 -2.05
N ASP A 49 0.04 -3.00 -3.22
CA ASP A 49 1.18 -2.84 -4.12
C ASP A 49 1.96 -1.57 -3.73
N ALA A 50 3.28 -1.67 -3.67
CA ALA A 50 4.14 -0.55 -3.30
C ALA A 50 3.95 0.64 -4.24
N GLN A 51 3.83 0.39 -5.54
CA GLN A 51 3.73 1.45 -6.54
C GLN A 51 2.41 2.20 -6.40
N GLN A 52 1.28 1.48 -6.29
CA GLN A 52 -0.02 2.12 -6.04
C GLN A 52 -0.05 2.93 -4.73
N LEU A 53 0.64 2.46 -3.70
CA LEU A 53 0.74 3.17 -2.43
C LEU A 53 1.51 4.50 -2.59
N HIS A 54 2.63 4.48 -3.30
CA HIS A 54 3.43 5.66 -3.59
C HIS A 54 2.72 6.63 -4.54
N ASP A 55 2.00 6.13 -5.54
CA ASP A 55 1.21 6.93 -6.49
C ASP A 55 0.08 7.70 -5.77
N LEU A 56 -0.61 7.04 -4.82
CA LEU A 56 -1.61 7.69 -3.98
C LEU A 56 -0.99 8.84 -3.15
N ILE A 57 0.17 8.59 -2.53
CA ILE A 57 0.84 9.58 -1.66
C ILE A 57 1.38 10.75 -2.48
N ARG A 58 1.88 10.49 -3.69
CA ARG A 58 2.35 11.52 -4.61
C ARG A 58 1.22 12.43 -5.12
N GLY A 59 -0.03 11.96 -5.06
CA GLY A 59 -1.21 12.70 -5.54
C GLY A 59 -1.43 12.58 -7.05
N GLU A 60 -0.84 11.58 -7.71
CA GLU A 60 -1.07 11.29 -9.15
C GLU A 60 -2.36 10.48 -9.39
N ALA A 61 -3.06 10.07 -8.34
CA ALA A 61 -4.39 9.46 -8.42
C ALA A 61 -5.48 10.51 -8.19
N ALA A 62 -5.81 11.27 -9.24
CA ALA A 62 -7.03 12.08 -9.37
C ALA A 62 -7.60 11.93 -10.79
#